data_AF-A0A239JWT2-F1
#
_entry.id   AF-A0A239JWT2-F1
#
_cell.length_a   1.000
_cell.length_b   1.000
_cell.length_c   1.000
_cell.angle_alpha   90.00
_cell.angle_beta   90.00
_cell.angle_gamma   90.00
#
_symmetry.space_group_name_H-M   'P 1'
#
loop_
_entity.id
_entity.type
_entity.pdbx_description
1 polymer ?
#
loop_
_entity_poly.entity_id
_entity_poly.type
_entity_poly.pdbx_seq_one_letter_code
_entity_poly.pdbx_strand_id
1 'polypeptide(L)'
;MAEPMVPNPRHAKLQRLLTEAQDRAQEVRQAYQRASSAMRSGKVWTGPTATTWTTELEDRHQRLGRLAQRVVDAIEEELRRHPPLVTESQANATRREMAGRT
;
A
#
# COMPACT_ATOMS: atom_id res chain seq x y z
N MET A 1 -25.07 23.27 -24.09
CA MET A 1 -24.30 22.06 -24.47
C MET A 1 -23.91 21.35 -23.18
N ALA A 2 -24.00 20.02 -23.11
CA ALA A 2 -23.56 19.29 -21.92
C ALA A 2 -22.03 19.32 -21.83
N GLU A 3 -21.50 19.50 -20.62
CA GLU A 3 -20.06 19.58 -20.37
C GLU A 3 -19.40 18.21 -20.61
N PRO A 4 -18.23 18.14 -21.29
CA PRO A 4 -17.57 16.88 -21.53
C PRO A 4 -17.12 16.22 -20.21
N MET A 5 -17.29 14.89 -20.13
CA MET A 5 -16.75 14.08 -19.04
C MET A 5 -15.30 13.73 -19.33
N VAL A 6 -14.41 14.03 -18.40
CA VAL A 6 -12.97 13.81 -18.51
C VAL A 6 -12.44 13.00 -17.32
N PRO A 7 -11.28 12.33 -17.44
CA PRO A 7 -10.67 11.62 -16.33
C PRO A 7 -10.45 12.50 -15.10
N ASN A 8 -10.85 11.99 -13.93
CA ASN A 8 -10.64 12.67 -12.66
C ASN A 8 -9.14 12.65 -12.29
N PRO A 9 -8.48 13.81 -12.18
CA PRO A 9 -7.06 13.91 -11.84
C PRO A 9 -6.71 13.27 -10.48
N ARG A 10 -7.63 13.34 -9.50
CA ARG A 10 -7.44 12.75 -8.18
C ARG A 10 -7.54 11.24 -8.22
N HIS A 11 -8.53 10.70 -8.94
CA HIS A 11 -8.65 9.26 -9.17
C HIS A 11 -7.37 8.71 -9.83
N ALA A 12 -6.89 9.35 -10.90
CA ALA A 12 -5.69 8.93 -11.61
C ALA A 12 -4.41 9.01 -10.74
N LYS A 13 -4.36 9.92 -9.75
CA LYS A 13 -3.26 9.99 -8.78
C LYS A 13 -3.36 8.87 -7.74
N LEU A 14 -4.56 8.63 -7.19
CA LEU A 14 -4.81 7.56 -6.22
C LEU A 14 -4.55 6.18 -6.82
N GLN A 15 -4.90 5.98 -8.09
CA GLN A 15 -4.62 4.72 -8.80
C GLN A 15 -3.11 4.45 -8.92
N ARG A 16 -2.31 5.47 -9.26
CA ARG A 16 -0.84 5.34 -9.29
C ARG A 16 -0.27 5.06 -7.89
N LEU A 17 -0.73 5.79 -6.90
CA LEU A 17 -0.34 5.58 -5.50
C LEU A 17 -0.70 4.18 -5.01
N LEU A 18 -1.85 3.64 -5.43
CA LEU A 18 -2.28 2.28 -5.10
C LEU A 18 -1.30 1.25 -5.66
N THR A 19 -0.93 1.36 -6.94
CA THR A 19 0.07 0.47 -7.57
C THR A 19 1.40 0.53 -6.81
N GLU A 20 1.91 1.72 -6.54
CA GLU A 20 3.15 1.89 -5.76
C GLU A 20 3.04 1.26 -4.36
N ALA A 21 1.92 1.47 -3.67
CA ALA A 21 1.70 0.91 -2.34
C ALA A 21 1.62 -0.63 -2.36
N GLN A 22 0.98 -1.21 -3.37
CA GLN A 22 0.89 -2.67 -3.55
C GLN A 22 2.27 -3.29 -3.79
N ASP A 23 3.10 -2.67 -4.63
CA ASP A 23 4.48 -3.11 -4.89
C ASP A 23 5.31 -3.07 -3.61
N ARG A 24 5.26 -1.96 -2.86
CA ARG A 24 5.96 -1.83 -1.58
C ARG A 24 5.45 -2.81 -0.52
N ALA A 25 4.14 -3.06 -0.48
CA ALA A 25 3.57 -4.05 0.42
C ALA A 25 4.07 -5.47 0.08
N GLN A 26 4.24 -5.78 -1.20
CA GLN A 26 4.83 -7.04 -1.63
C GLN A 26 6.30 -7.17 -1.21
N GLU A 27 7.12 -6.11 -1.37
CA GLU A 27 8.52 -6.08 -0.89
C GLU A 27 8.59 -6.36 0.62
N VAL A 28 7.73 -5.70 1.39
CA VAL A 28 7.62 -5.87 2.84
C VAL A 28 7.27 -7.31 3.23
N ARG A 29 6.33 -7.95 2.52
CA ARG A 29 5.96 -9.35 2.75
C ARG A 29 7.09 -10.34 2.40
N GLN A 30 8.13 -9.90 1.71
CA GLN A 30 9.28 -10.74 1.38
C GLN A 30 10.52 -10.44 2.25
N ALA A 31 10.60 -9.25 2.84
CA ALA A 31 11.80 -8.75 3.53
C ALA A 31 12.37 -9.71 4.60
N TYR A 32 11.51 -10.36 5.39
CA TYR A 32 11.94 -11.32 6.42
C TYR A 32 11.76 -12.78 6.05
N GLN A 33 11.24 -13.08 4.86
CA GLN A 33 10.89 -14.45 4.47
C GLN A 33 12.12 -15.37 4.44
N ARG A 34 13.25 -14.86 3.95
CA ARG A 34 14.53 -15.59 3.95
C ARG A 34 15.05 -15.86 5.36
N ALA A 35 15.06 -14.84 6.21
CA ALA A 35 15.54 -14.96 7.60
C ALA A 35 14.66 -15.91 8.42
N SER A 36 13.34 -15.76 8.30
CA SER A 36 12.35 -16.62 8.95
C SER A 36 12.48 -18.08 8.51
N SER A 37 12.64 -18.34 7.20
CA SER A 37 12.87 -19.70 6.69
C SER A 37 14.20 -20.29 7.12
N ALA A 38 15.27 -19.49 7.20
CA ALA A 38 16.56 -19.96 7.70
C ALA A 38 16.44 -20.38 9.17
N MET A 39 15.85 -19.55 10.03
CA MET A 39 15.73 -19.87 11.45
C MET A 39 14.82 -21.07 11.70
N ARG A 40 13.71 -21.20 10.97
CA ARG A 40 12.85 -22.41 10.99
C ARG A 40 13.56 -23.69 10.61
N SER A 41 14.59 -23.63 9.76
CA SER A 41 15.30 -24.83 9.32
C SER A 41 16.03 -25.56 10.45
N GLY A 42 16.29 -24.89 11.58
CA GLY A 42 17.09 -25.44 12.67
C GLY A 42 18.56 -25.68 12.30
N LYS A 43 19.03 -25.19 11.15
CA LYS A 43 20.42 -25.40 10.67
C LYS A 43 21.36 -24.23 10.98
N VAL A 44 20.82 -23.03 11.15
CA VAL A 44 21.62 -21.81 11.40
C VAL A 44 21.76 -21.50 12.89
N TRP A 45 20.74 -21.78 13.69
CA TRP A 45 20.77 -21.56 15.14
C TRP A 45 19.75 -22.49 15.82
N THR A 46 20.15 -23.14 16.91
CA THR A 46 19.36 -24.13 17.62
C THR A 46 19.33 -23.86 19.13
N GLY A 47 18.37 -24.46 19.82
CA GLY A 47 18.15 -24.32 21.26
C GLY A 47 16.97 -23.39 21.62
N PRO A 48 16.59 -23.32 22.91
CA PRO A 48 15.39 -22.61 23.35
C PRO A 48 15.37 -21.12 22.97
N THR A 49 16.53 -20.47 23.01
CA THR A 49 16.69 -19.07 22.60
C THR A 49 16.43 -18.89 21.11
N ALA A 50 16.89 -19.82 20.26
CA ALA A 50 16.67 -19.77 18.82
C ALA A 50 15.18 -19.93 18.48
N THR A 51 14.46 -20.79 19.20
CA THR A 51 13.00 -20.95 19.07
C THR A 51 12.28 -19.64 19.40
N THR A 52 12.61 -19.02 20.54
CA THR A 52 12.01 -17.74 20.96
C THR A 52 12.22 -16.65 19.90
N TRP A 53 13.45 -16.53 19.38
CA TRP A 53 13.77 -15.57 18.34
C TRP A 53 13.03 -15.84 17.03
N THR A 54 12.80 -17.12 16.69
CA THR A 54 12.02 -17.52 15.51
C THR A 54 10.59 -17.04 15.60
N THR A 55 9.95 -17.26 16.75
CA THR A 55 8.59 -16.77 17.00
C THR A 55 8.53 -15.24 16.93
N GLU A 56 9.45 -14.53 17.60
CA GLU A 56 9.46 -13.07 17.57
C GLU A 56 9.66 -12.49 16.15
N LEU A 57 10.54 -13.11 15.35
CA LEU A 57 10.78 -12.68 13.98
C LEU A 57 9.53 -12.88 13.11
N GLU A 58 8.83 -14.01 13.28
CA GLU A 58 7.59 -14.30 12.58
C GLU A 58 6.47 -13.31 12.96
N ASP A 59 6.32 -13.01 14.25
CA ASP A 59 5.33 -12.04 14.74
C ASP A 59 5.58 -10.65 14.17
N ARG A 60 6.84 -10.20 14.16
CA ARG A 60 7.25 -8.91 13.58
C ARG A 60 6.99 -8.90 12.08
N HIS A 61 7.32 -9.98 11.38
CA HIS A 61 7.07 -10.12 9.96
C HIS A 61 5.58 -10.03 9.61
N GLN A 62 4.73 -10.76 10.32
CA GLN A 62 3.28 -10.70 10.16
C GLN A 62 2.72 -9.32 10.48
N ARG A 63 3.20 -8.68 11.57
CA ARG A 63 2.81 -7.33 11.93
C ARG A 63 3.15 -6.33 10.84
N LEU A 64 4.35 -6.41 10.26
CA LEU A 64 4.77 -5.53 9.18
C LEU A 64 3.90 -5.73 7.93
N GLY A 65 3.61 -6.98 7.56
CA GLY A 65 2.68 -7.29 6.46
C GLY A 65 1.28 -6.71 6.65
N ARG A 66 0.73 -6.81 7.88
CA ARG A 66 -0.57 -6.20 8.22
C ARG A 66 -0.55 -4.67 8.14
N LEU A 67 0.53 -4.03 8.59
CA LEU A 67 0.67 -2.57 8.51
C LEU A 67 0.74 -2.09 7.06
N ALA A 68 1.49 -2.80 6.21
CA ALA A 68 1.55 -2.49 4.79
C ALA A 68 0.18 -2.66 4.10
N GLN A 69 -0.56 -3.72 4.44
CA GLN A 69 -1.91 -3.93 3.92
C GLN A 69 -2.86 -2.78 4.29
N ARG A 70 -2.82 -2.29 5.54
CA ARG A 70 -3.66 -1.16 5.96
C ARG A 70 -3.45 0.11 5.13
N VAL A 71 -2.23 0.35 4.64
CA VAL A 71 -1.95 1.48 3.74
C VAL A 71 -2.63 1.27 2.39
N VAL A 72 -2.54 0.06 1.83
CA VAL A 72 -3.23 -0.31 0.59
C VAL A 72 -4.74 -0.13 0.75
N ASP A 73 -5.33 -0.69 1.81
CA ASP A 73 -6.76 -0.62 2.08
C ASP A 73 -7.25 0.84 2.21
N ALA A 74 -6.46 1.71 2.84
CA ALA A 74 -6.78 3.13 2.98
C ALA A 74 -6.79 3.86 1.63
N ILE A 75 -5.87 3.53 0.72
CA ILE A 75 -5.83 4.10 -0.63
C ILE A 75 -7.01 3.58 -1.45
N GLU A 76 -7.35 2.30 -1.35
CA GLU A 76 -8.50 1.71 -2.05
C GLU A 76 -9.84 2.31 -1.58
N GLU A 77 -10.00 2.51 -0.26
CA GLU A 77 -11.15 3.19 0.32
C GLU A 77 -11.26 4.63 -0.20
N GLU A 78 -10.16 5.37 -0.23
CA GLU A 78 -10.18 6.73 -0.76
C GLU A 78 -10.46 6.74 -2.27
N LEU A 79 -9.86 5.82 -3.05
CA LEU A 79 -10.11 5.68 -4.48
C LEU A 79 -11.59 5.43 -4.80
N ARG A 80 -12.27 4.59 -4.00
CA ARG A 80 -13.71 4.32 -4.15
C ARG A 80 -14.59 5.55 -3.97
N ARG A 81 -14.13 6.58 -3.26
CA ARG A 81 -14.86 7.84 -3.05
C ARG A 81 -14.75 8.80 -4.22
N HIS A 82 -13.79 8.60 -5.12
CA HIS A 82 -13.56 9.48 -6.27
C HIS A 82 -13.99 8.79 -7.56
N PRO A 83 -15.02 9.29 -8.27
CA PRO A 83 -15.44 8.70 -9.54
C PRO A 83 -14.33 8.82 -10.60
N PRO A 84 -14.23 7.86 -11.54
CA PRO A 84 -13.19 7.83 -12.57
C PRO A 84 -13.33 8.97 -13.58
N LEU A 85 -14.55 9.40 -13.85
CA LEU A 85 -14.87 10.50 -14.75
C LEU A 85 -15.63 11.59 -14.01
N VAL A 86 -15.28 12.84 -14.28
CA VAL A 86 -15.92 14.05 -13.76
C VAL A 86 -16.10 15.04 -14.91
N THR A 87 -16.90 16.08 -14.71
CA THR A 87 -16.97 17.18 -15.69
C THR A 87 -15.62 17.91 -15.82
N GLU A 88 -15.38 18.55 -16.95
CA GLU A 88 -14.14 19.29 -17.20
C GLU A 88 -13.86 20.40 -16.15
N SER A 89 -14.89 21.12 -15.73
CA SER A 89 -14.85 22.12 -14.66
C SER A 89 -14.44 21.50 -13.33
N GLN A 90 -15.04 20.36 -12.94
CA GLN A 90 -14.66 19.63 -11.73
C GLN A 90 -13.20 19.14 -11.79
N ALA A 91 -12.74 18.64 -12.95
CA ALA A 91 -11.35 18.24 -13.14
C ALA A 91 -10.41 19.44 -12.98
N ASN A 92 -10.76 20.61 -13.52
CA ASN A 92 -9.97 21.83 -13.40
C ASN A 92 -9.95 22.40 -11.97
N ALA A 93 -11.06 22.32 -11.25
CA ALA A 93 -11.11 22.66 -9.82
C ALA A 93 -10.20 21.71 -9.01
N THR A 94 -10.31 20.41 -9.25
CA THR A 94 -9.47 19.39 -8.60
C THR A 94 -7.98 19.62 -8.86
N ARG A 95 -7.59 19.97 -10.10
CA ARG A 95 -6.19 20.31 -10.42
C ARG A 95 -5.69 21.53 -9.64
N ARG A 96 -6.54 22.55 -9.47
CA ARG A 96 -6.23 23.77 -8.72
C ARG A 96 -6.04 23.49 -7.24
N GLU A 97 -6.96 22.74 -6.63
CA GLU A 97 -6.85 22.26 -5.26
C GLU A 97 -5.56 21.46 -5.04
N MET A 98 -5.27 20.51 -5.92
CA MET A 98 -4.06 19.68 -5.85
C MET A 98 -2.76 20.47 -6.01
N ALA A 99 -2.80 21.62 -6.70
CA ALA A 99 -1.67 22.52 -6.87
C ALA A 99 -1.53 23.54 -5.73
N GLY A 100 -2.44 23.51 -4.74
CA GLY A 100 -2.45 24.48 -3.63
C GLY A 100 -2.87 25.89 -4.04
N ARG A 101 -3.57 26.03 -5.18
CA ARG A 101 -4.10 27.32 -5.67
C ARG A 101 -5.60 27.34 -5.43
N THR A 102 -6.02 27.77 -4.25
CA THR A 102 -7.42 28.13 -3.96
C THR A 102 -7.71 29.53 -4.46
#